data_AF-A0A1W2ES59-F1
#
_entry.id   AF-A0A1W2ES59-F1
#
_cell.length_a   1.000
_cell.length_b   1.000
_cell.length_c   1.000
_cell.angle_alpha   90.00
_cell.angle_beta   90.00
_cell.angle_gamma   90.00
#
_symmetry.space_group_name_H-M   'P 1'
#
loop_
_entity.id
_entity.type
_entity.pdbx_description
1 polymer ?
#
loop_
_entity_poly.entity_id
_entity_poly.type
_entity_poly.pdbx_seq_one_letter_code
_entity_poly.pdbx_strand_id
1 'polypeptide(L)'
;MGTALSIRQDYTADDLRQLARKSRDADWSRRLLALSVIYEGGSRNQAASMGGVGLQIIRDWVERFNQHGPDGLKTGKAKGREPLLNDKQRKGLIEVVEKGPVPYLDGVVRWRLVDLVQWLWQEHRISVSRQTLGRELQALGYRKLTARPKHHAQDPQAIEDFKKASPPQWQKLSPEQPEVNE
;
A
#
# COMPACT_ATOMS: atom_id res chain seq x y z
N MET A 1 -6.71 33.97 -27.29
CA MET A 1 -7.57 33.43 -28.37
C MET A 1 -7.48 31.92 -28.33
N GLY A 2 -8.50 31.23 -27.82
CA GLY A 2 -8.47 29.77 -27.73
C GLY A 2 -8.71 29.15 -29.11
N THR A 3 -7.83 28.23 -29.53
CA THR A 3 -8.01 27.43 -30.74
C THR A 3 -9.31 26.63 -30.66
N ALA A 4 -10.07 26.60 -31.76
CA ALA A 4 -11.25 25.75 -31.86
C ALA A 4 -10.78 24.28 -31.87
N LEU A 5 -11.08 23.55 -30.80
CA LEU A 5 -10.80 22.11 -30.72
C LEU A 5 -11.74 21.38 -31.68
N SER A 6 -11.19 20.84 -32.76
CA SER A 6 -11.87 19.92 -33.67
C SER A 6 -12.06 18.57 -32.99
N ILE A 7 -13.24 17.98 -33.14
CA ILE A 7 -13.48 16.61 -32.70
C ILE A 7 -12.98 15.64 -33.79
N ARG A 8 -12.46 14.48 -33.38
CA ARG A 8 -11.96 13.42 -34.28
C ARG A 8 -13.05 12.98 -35.26
N GLN A 9 -12.70 12.63 -36.50
CA GLN A 9 -13.68 12.35 -37.56
C GLN A 9 -13.89 10.86 -37.85
N ASP A 10 -13.30 9.98 -37.05
CA ASP A 10 -13.43 8.52 -37.15
C ASP A 10 -14.74 7.98 -36.56
N TYR A 11 -15.61 8.84 -36.02
CA TYR A 11 -16.92 8.50 -35.48
C TYR A 11 -18.00 9.41 -36.02
N THR A 12 -19.23 8.89 -36.02
CA THR A 12 -20.45 9.64 -36.30
C THR A 12 -21.31 9.83 -35.05
N ALA A 13 -22.29 10.73 -35.12
CA ALA A 13 -23.26 10.91 -34.05
C ALA A 13 -24.02 9.61 -33.72
N ASP A 14 -24.32 8.80 -34.74
CA ASP A 14 -25.05 7.54 -34.58
C ASP A 14 -24.20 6.46 -33.92
N ASP A 15 -22.89 6.40 -34.21
CA ASP A 15 -21.96 5.50 -33.51
C ASP A 15 -21.98 5.77 -32.00
N LEU A 16 -21.93 7.04 -31.60
CA LEU A 16 -21.97 7.43 -30.19
C LEU A 16 -23.31 7.08 -29.53
N ARG A 17 -24.42 7.25 -30.25
CA ARG A 17 -25.75 6.86 -29.75
C ARG A 17 -25.88 5.35 -29.59
N GLN A 18 -25.37 4.58 -30.55
CA GLN A 18 -25.35 3.12 -30.44
C GLN A 18 -24.52 2.65 -29.25
N LEU A 19 -23.34 3.24 -29.03
CA LEU A 19 -22.50 2.95 -27.86
C LEU A 19 -23.22 3.32 -26.56
N ALA A 20 -23.85 4.50 -26.49
CA ALA A 20 -24.59 4.95 -25.32
C ALA A 20 -25.78 4.02 -24.98
N ARG A 21 -26.49 3.51 -26.00
CA ARG A 21 -27.61 2.55 -25.81
C ARG A 21 -27.15 1.17 -25.33
N LYS A 22 -25.97 0.72 -25.74
CA LYS A 22 -25.41 -0.59 -25.34
C LYS A 22 -24.77 -0.55 -23.95
N SER A 23 -24.42 0.64 -23.46
CA SER A 23 -23.76 0.84 -22.18
C SER A 23 -24.72 0.70 -20.98
N ARG A 24 -24.20 0.16 -19.87
CA ARG A 24 -24.84 0.19 -18.54
C ARG A 24 -24.33 1.33 -17.66
N ASP A 25 -23.26 2.01 -18.06
CA ASP A 25 -22.70 3.17 -17.35
C ASP A 25 -23.42 4.44 -17.79
N ALA A 26 -24.29 4.95 -16.93
CA ALA A 26 -25.10 6.14 -17.19
C ALA A 26 -24.26 7.41 -17.42
N ASP A 27 -23.12 7.53 -16.73
CA ASP A 27 -22.24 8.68 -16.88
C ASP A 27 -21.53 8.66 -18.23
N TRP A 28 -21.07 7.47 -18.63
CA TRP A 28 -20.46 7.29 -19.94
C TRP A 28 -21.47 7.52 -21.07
N SER A 29 -22.68 6.96 -20.96
CA SER A 29 -23.76 7.16 -21.93
C SER A 29 -24.11 8.64 -22.10
N ARG A 30 -24.24 9.38 -20.99
CA ARG A 30 -24.52 10.83 -21.02
C ARG A 30 -23.43 11.63 -21.72
N ARG A 31 -22.15 11.30 -21.47
CA ARG A 31 -21.01 11.95 -22.14
C ARG A 31 -20.99 11.68 -23.64
N LEU A 32 -21.30 10.45 -24.05
CA LEU A 32 -21.41 10.08 -25.47
C LEU A 32 -22.56 10.84 -26.16
N LEU A 33 -23.72 10.93 -25.52
CA LEU A 33 -24.86 11.68 -26.04
C LEU A 33 -24.56 13.18 -26.18
N ALA A 34 -23.86 13.77 -25.19
CA ALA A 34 -23.43 15.16 -25.28
C ALA A 34 -22.50 15.41 -26.47
N LEU A 35 -21.54 14.52 -26.74
CA LEU A 35 -20.66 14.66 -27.92
C LEU A 35 -21.38 14.36 -29.25
N SER A 36 -22.42 13.52 -29.25
CA SER A 36 -23.22 13.27 -30.47
C SER A 36 -23.86 14.54 -31.03
N VAL A 37 -24.24 15.49 -30.16
CA VAL A 37 -24.76 16.80 -30.54
C VAL A 37 -23.72 17.61 -31.33
N ILE A 38 -22.44 17.51 -30.96
CA ILE A 38 -21.35 18.21 -31.67
C ILE A 38 -21.13 17.60 -33.06
N TYR A 39 -21.25 16.27 -33.18
CA TYR A 39 -21.16 15.58 -34.47
C TYR A 39 -22.31 15.94 -35.43
N GLU A 40 -23.48 16.29 -34.91
CA GLU A 40 -24.60 16.80 -35.72
C GLU A 40 -24.48 18.29 -36.08
N GLY A 41 -23.33 18.92 -35.79
CA GLY A 41 -23.11 20.34 -36.01
C GLY A 41 -23.73 21.25 -34.95
N GLY A 42 -24.23 20.68 -33.85
CA GLY A 42 -24.71 21.44 -32.70
C GLY A 42 -23.61 22.21 -31.99
N SER A 43 -24.01 23.29 -31.31
CA SER A 43 -23.08 24.14 -30.57
C SER A 43 -22.54 23.45 -29.30
N ARG A 44 -21.37 23.88 -28.82
CA ARG A 44 -20.83 23.42 -27.53
C ARG A 44 -21.76 23.76 -26.35
N ASN A 45 -22.56 24.81 -26.46
CA ASN A 45 -23.60 25.16 -25.47
C ASN A 45 -24.74 24.13 -25.44
N GLN A 46 -25.19 23.67 -26.60
CA GLN A 46 -26.21 22.61 -26.67
C GLN A 46 -25.66 21.29 -26.12
N ALA A 47 -24.42 20.93 -26.45
CA ALA A 47 -23.75 19.76 -25.89
C ALA A 47 -23.60 19.86 -24.35
N ALA A 48 -23.23 21.04 -23.84
CA ALA A 48 -23.13 21.31 -22.41
C ALA A 48 -24.48 21.14 -21.70
N SER A 49 -25.55 21.69 -22.27
CA SER A 49 -26.91 21.53 -21.77
C SER A 49 -27.35 20.06 -21.77
N MET A 50 -27.09 19.32 -22.85
CA MET A 50 -27.39 17.89 -22.95
C MET A 50 -26.60 17.04 -21.93
N GLY A 51 -25.34 17.41 -21.69
CA GLY A 51 -24.46 16.72 -20.74
C GLY A 51 -24.68 17.10 -19.27
N GLY A 52 -25.44 18.17 -19.01
CA GLY A 52 -25.63 18.75 -17.67
C GLY A 52 -24.36 19.34 -17.08
N VAL A 53 -23.47 19.90 -17.90
CA VAL A 53 -22.13 20.34 -17.50
C VAL A 53 -21.78 21.71 -18.09
N GLY A 54 -20.72 22.35 -17.58
CA GLY A 54 -20.20 23.60 -18.14
C GLY A 54 -19.40 23.41 -19.44
N LEU A 55 -19.21 24.50 -20.19
CA LEU A 55 -18.45 24.52 -21.45
C LEU A 55 -17.03 23.97 -21.33
N GLN A 56 -16.34 24.25 -20.22
CA GLN A 56 -14.99 23.75 -19.98
C GLN A 56 -14.97 22.22 -19.87
N ILE A 57 -15.99 21.61 -19.27
CA ILE A 57 -16.08 20.15 -19.16
C ILE A 57 -16.30 19.51 -20.53
N ILE A 58 -17.14 20.11 -21.39
CA ILE A 58 -17.29 19.66 -22.78
C ILE A 58 -15.95 19.74 -23.52
N ARG A 59 -15.17 20.81 -23.31
CA ARG A 59 -13.83 20.95 -23.87
C ARG A 59 -12.92 19.80 -23.44
N ASP A 60 -12.88 19.50 -22.15
CA ASP A 60 -12.05 18.42 -21.59
C ASP A 60 -12.52 17.03 -22.08
N TRP A 61 -13.83 16.85 -22.30
CA TRP A 61 -14.38 15.62 -22.88
C TRP A 61 -13.96 15.47 -24.35
N VAL A 62 -14.02 16.53 -25.15
CA VAL A 62 -13.55 16.51 -26.55
C VAL A 62 -12.06 16.17 -26.61
N GLU A 63 -11.25 16.77 -25.73
CA GLU A 63 -9.81 16.47 -25.67
C GLU A 63 -9.52 15.01 -25.31
N ARG A 64 -10.16 14.48 -24.26
CA ARG A 64 -10.01 13.07 -23.88
C ARG A 64 -10.52 12.11 -24.95
N PHE A 65 -11.63 12.47 -25.60
CA PHE A 65 -12.19 11.70 -26.70
C PHE A 65 -11.26 11.69 -27.91
N ASN A 66 -10.64 12.82 -28.25
CA ASN A 66 -9.69 12.89 -29.35
C ASN A 66 -8.45 12.03 -29.10
N GLN A 67 -7.99 11.93 -27.85
CA GLN A 67 -6.81 11.13 -27.47
C GLN A 67 -7.09 9.63 -27.39
N HIS A 68 -8.24 9.24 -26.81
CA HIS A 68 -8.50 7.84 -26.41
C HIS A 68 -9.82 7.28 -26.98
N GLY A 69 -10.50 8.01 -27.87
CA GLY A 69 -11.79 7.64 -28.41
C GLY A 69 -12.91 7.58 -27.35
N PRO A 70 -13.96 6.77 -27.58
CA PRO A 70 -15.07 6.59 -26.64
C PRO A 70 -14.61 6.17 -25.24
N ASP A 71 -13.54 5.38 -25.13
CA ASP A 71 -13.02 4.92 -23.84
C ASP A 71 -12.45 6.05 -22.98
N GLY A 72 -11.96 7.14 -23.60
CA GLY A 72 -11.51 8.35 -22.89
C GLY A 72 -12.61 9.06 -22.09
N LEU A 73 -13.87 8.79 -22.41
CA LEU A 73 -15.02 9.33 -21.69
C LEU A 73 -15.44 8.48 -20.50
N LYS A 74 -14.91 7.26 -20.32
CA LYS A 74 -15.21 6.45 -19.14
C LYS A 74 -14.65 7.12 -17.91
N THR A 75 -15.33 6.95 -16.77
CA THR A 75 -14.80 7.40 -15.50
C THR A 75 -13.64 6.49 -15.10
N GLY A 76 -12.41 6.99 -15.24
CA GLY A 76 -11.22 6.30 -14.73
C GLY A 76 -11.28 6.17 -13.21
N LYS A 77 -10.59 5.17 -12.65
CA LYS A 77 -10.35 5.12 -11.21
C LYS A 77 -9.55 6.35 -10.82
N ALA A 78 -10.06 7.14 -9.88
CA ALA A 78 -9.30 8.26 -9.33
C ALA A 78 -7.94 7.75 -8.84
N LYS A 79 -6.86 8.49 -9.15
CA LYS A 79 -5.55 8.23 -8.55
C LYS A 79 -5.77 8.30 -7.04
N GLY A 80 -5.66 7.16 -6.36
CA GLY A 80 -5.85 7.10 -4.92
C GLY A 80 -4.89 8.04 -4.20
N ARG A 81 -5.11 8.24 -2.90
CA ARG A 81 -4.17 9.01 -2.06
C ARG A 81 -2.76 8.46 -2.24
N GLU A 82 -1.81 9.35 -2.53
CA GLU A 82 -0.42 8.94 -2.68
C GLU A 82 0.06 8.27 -1.39
N PRO A 83 0.76 7.11 -1.48
CA PRO A 83 1.31 6.44 -0.32
C PRO A 83 2.18 7.40 0.50
N LEU A 84 2.09 7.32 1.82
CA LEU A 84 2.81 8.22 2.71
C LEU A 84 4.34 8.03 2.64
N LEU A 85 4.78 6.84 2.23
CA LEU A 85 6.17 6.51 1.96
C LEU A 85 6.39 6.36 0.46
N ASN A 86 7.37 7.09 -0.07
CA ASN A 86 7.83 6.95 -1.45
C ASN A 86 8.80 5.76 -1.56
N ASP A 87 9.03 5.26 -2.78
CA ASP A 87 9.84 4.06 -3.02
C ASP A 87 11.29 4.19 -2.52
N LYS A 88 11.86 5.40 -2.55
CA LYS A 88 13.20 5.66 -1.98
C LYS A 88 13.22 5.46 -0.46
N GLN A 89 12.20 5.96 0.23
CA GLN A 89 12.08 5.84 1.69
C GLN A 89 11.80 4.40 2.09
N ARG A 90 11.00 3.70 1.29
CA ARG A 90 10.73 2.26 1.44
C ARG A 90 12.03 1.43 1.34
N LYS A 91 12.89 1.73 0.37
CA LYS A 91 14.21 1.08 0.25
C LYS A 91 15.10 1.35 1.47
N GLY A 92 15.16 2.60 1.93
CA GLY A 92 15.91 2.94 3.16
C GLY A 92 15.40 2.21 4.40
N LEU A 93 14.07 2.10 4.54
CA LEU A 93 13.45 1.33 5.62
C LEU A 93 13.84 -0.15 5.57
N ILE A 94 13.84 -0.77 4.38
CA ILE A 94 14.26 -2.16 4.18
C ILE A 94 15.70 -2.37 4.65
N GLU A 95 16.62 -1.50 4.20
CA GLU A 95 18.03 -1.61 4.56
C GLU A 95 18.26 -1.53 6.07
N VAL A 96 17.53 -0.66 6.77
CA VAL A 96 17.65 -0.53 8.23
C VAL A 96 17.05 -1.74 8.97
N VAL A 97 15.93 -2.25 8.48
CA VAL A 97 15.32 -3.48 9.03
C VAL A 97 16.25 -4.68 8.87
N GLU A 98 16.92 -4.80 7.72
CA GLU A 98 17.84 -5.91 7.42
C GLU A 98 19.18 -5.81 8.14
N LYS A 99 19.76 -4.61 8.24
CA LYS A 99 20.99 -4.37 9.01
C LYS A 99 20.81 -4.66 10.50
N GLY A 100 19.58 -4.52 11.00
CA GLY A 100 19.27 -4.63 12.43
C GLY A 100 19.76 -3.41 13.21
N PRO A 101 19.34 -3.25 14.47
CA PRO A 101 19.76 -2.12 15.28
C PRO A 101 21.19 -2.31 15.79
N VAL A 102 21.93 -1.22 15.90
CA VAL A 102 23.23 -1.14 16.54
C VAL A 102 23.00 -0.76 18.01
N PRO A 103 23.17 -1.67 18.98
CA PRO A 103 22.69 -1.44 20.35
C PRO A 103 23.25 -0.18 21.03
N TYR A 104 24.49 0.19 20.71
CA TYR A 104 25.13 1.38 21.27
C TYR A 104 24.61 2.70 20.67
N LEU A 105 24.19 2.72 19.40
CA LEU A 105 23.69 3.93 18.73
C LEU A 105 22.18 4.06 18.85
N ASP A 106 21.45 2.96 18.65
CA ASP A 106 20.00 2.94 18.57
C ASP A 106 19.33 2.66 19.93
N GLY A 107 20.10 2.21 20.92
CA GLY A 107 19.62 1.92 22.27
C GLY A 107 18.65 0.72 22.35
N VAL A 108 18.49 -0.03 21.26
CA VAL A 108 17.58 -1.18 21.18
C VAL A 108 18.29 -2.43 20.64
N VAL A 109 17.93 -3.59 21.20
CA VAL A 109 18.47 -4.89 20.77
C VAL A 109 17.71 -5.45 19.56
N ARG A 110 16.46 -5.03 19.38
CA ARG A 110 15.62 -5.41 18.24
C ARG A 110 14.78 -4.22 17.80
N TRP A 111 14.56 -4.08 16.50
CA TRP A 111 13.63 -3.09 15.98
C TRP A 111 12.20 -3.40 16.44
N ARG A 112 11.56 -2.46 17.13
CA ARG A 112 10.11 -2.44 17.32
C ARG A 112 9.53 -1.43 16.33
N LEU A 113 8.24 -1.55 16.02
CA LEU A 113 7.55 -0.59 15.15
C LEU A 113 7.64 0.86 15.68
N VAL A 114 7.67 1.05 17.00
CA VAL A 114 7.89 2.38 17.61
C VAL A 114 9.25 2.97 17.24
N ASP A 115 10.30 2.15 17.23
CA ASP A 115 11.67 2.57 16.98
C ASP A 115 11.83 2.90 15.49
N LEU A 116 11.26 2.10 14.60
CA LEU A 116 11.27 2.38 13.16
C LEU A 116 10.45 3.62 12.78
N VAL A 117 9.34 3.91 13.47
CA VAL A 117 8.61 5.18 13.31
C VAL A 117 9.49 6.36 13.72
N GLN A 118 10.22 6.23 14.83
CA GLN A 118 11.13 7.27 15.31
C GLN A 118 12.29 7.49 14.35
N TRP A 119 12.92 6.40 13.88
CA TRP A 119 13.99 6.45 12.87
C TRP A 119 13.50 7.15 11.59
N LEU A 120 12.30 6.81 11.10
CA LEU A 120 11.73 7.42 9.91
C LEU A 120 11.50 8.94 10.07
N TRP A 121 11.11 9.37 11.27
CA TRP A 121 11.01 10.80 11.58
C TRP A 121 12.39 11.47 11.70
N GLN A 122 13.38 10.78 12.26
CA GLN A 122 14.75 11.28 12.41
C GLN A 122 15.46 11.47 11.06
N GLU A 123 15.34 10.49 10.16
CA GLU A 123 16.04 10.48 8.87
C GLU A 123 15.26 11.23 7.78
N HIS A 124 13.93 11.08 7.74
CA HIS A 124 13.10 11.56 6.63
C HIS A 124 12.04 12.59 7.03
N ARG A 125 11.92 12.93 8.33
CA ARG A 125 10.92 13.88 8.86
C ARG A 125 9.47 13.52 8.53
N ILE A 126 9.19 12.23 8.35
CA ILE A 126 7.84 11.73 8.03
C ILE A 126 7.18 11.25 9.32
N SER A 127 6.02 11.82 9.64
CA SER A 127 5.19 11.35 10.74
C SER A 127 4.28 10.23 10.25
N VAL A 128 4.53 9.00 10.70
CA VAL A 128 3.77 7.80 10.31
C VAL A 128 3.26 7.10 11.56
N SER A 129 2.01 6.64 11.53
CA SER A 129 1.48 5.84 12.64
C SER A 129 2.12 4.45 12.68
N ARG A 130 2.22 3.85 13.88
CA ARG A 130 2.71 2.45 14.03
C ARG A 130 1.92 1.45 13.18
N GLN A 131 0.63 1.69 13.00
CA GLN A 131 -0.25 0.83 12.20
C GLN A 131 0.08 0.95 10.71
N THR A 132 0.29 2.18 10.21
CA THR A 132 0.68 2.43 8.82
C THR A 132 2.02 1.77 8.53
N LEU A 133 3.02 1.96 9.39
CA LEU A 133 4.32 1.32 9.21
C LEU A 133 4.24 -0.21 9.28
N GLY A 134 3.40 -0.75 10.17
CA GLY A 134 3.15 -2.19 10.24
C GLY A 134 2.53 -2.75 8.96
N ARG A 135 1.57 -2.05 8.34
CA ARG A 135 0.97 -2.44 7.06
C ARG A 135 1.98 -2.36 5.91
N GLU A 136 2.82 -1.33 5.88
CA GLU A 136 3.89 -1.19 4.88
C GLU A 136 4.89 -2.34 4.97
N LEU A 137 5.37 -2.67 6.18
CA LEU A 137 6.27 -3.81 6.39
C LEU A 137 5.63 -5.15 6.00
N GLN A 138 4.33 -5.34 6.27
CA GLN A 138 3.61 -6.53 5.82
C GLN A 138 3.49 -6.60 4.29
N ALA A 139 3.21 -5.47 3.63
CA ALA A 139 3.15 -5.38 2.17
C ALA A 139 4.50 -5.67 1.52
N LEU A 140 5.59 -5.35 2.22
CA LEU A 140 6.97 -5.69 1.85
C LEU A 140 7.36 -7.15 2.15
N GLY A 141 6.47 -7.94 2.76
CA GLY A 141 6.71 -9.36 3.08
C GLY A 141 7.29 -9.63 4.46
N TYR A 142 7.59 -8.59 5.26
CA TYR A 142 8.06 -8.79 6.63
C TYR A 142 6.92 -9.23 7.55
N ARG A 143 7.22 -10.19 8.43
CA ARG A 143 6.30 -10.66 9.46
C ARG A 143 6.90 -10.42 10.84
N LYS A 144 6.03 -10.11 11.80
CA LYS A 144 6.43 -10.03 13.20
C LYS A 144 6.99 -11.38 13.63
N LEU A 145 8.24 -11.40 14.04
CA LEU A 145 8.84 -12.53 14.75
C LEU A 145 8.14 -12.62 16.11
N THR A 146 7.20 -13.56 16.23
CA THR A 146 6.71 -14.03 17.51
C THR A 146 7.64 -15.14 17.99
N ALA A 147 7.96 -15.14 19.29
CA ALA A 147 8.79 -16.19 19.87
C ALA A 147 8.12 -17.55 19.59
N ARG A 148 8.84 -18.45 18.90
CA ARG A 148 8.53 -19.88 18.94
C ARG A 148 9.29 -20.48 20.13
N PRO A 149 8.84 -21.61 20.71
CA PRO A 149 9.52 -22.29 21.81
C PRO A 149 10.99 -22.71 21.58
N LYS A 150 11.55 -22.46 20.38
CA LYS A 150 12.93 -22.79 20.01
C LYS A 150 13.69 -21.51 19.66
N HIS A 151 14.79 -21.29 20.37
CA HIS A 151 15.68 -20.14 20.18
C HIS A 151 16.63 -20.40 18.99
N HIS A 152 16.92 -19.41 18.15
CA HIS A 152 17.72 -19.61 16.93
C HIS A 152 19.20 -19.93 17.22
N ALA A 153 19.72 -19.52 18.38
CA ALA A 153 21.05 -19.90 18.87
C ALA A 153 21.03 -21.16 19.76
N GLN A 154 19.97 -21.98 19.68
CA GLN A 154 19.86 -23.22 20.44
C GLN A 154 20.66 -24.33 19.74
N ASP A 155 21.84 -24.64 20.27
CA ASP A 155 22.63 -25.79 19.83
C ASP A 155 22.11 -27.08 20.50
N PRO A 156 21.59 -28.07 19.73
CA PRO A 156 21.15 -29.35 20.27
C PRO A 156 22.25 -30.09 21.03
N GLN A 157 23.50 -29.93 20.61
CA GLN A 157 24.65 -30.63 21.18
C GLN A 157 24.99 -30.05 22.57
N ALA A 158 25.00 -28.72 22.70
CA ALA A 158 25.21 -28.06 23.99
C ALA A 158 24.14 -28.41 25.05
N ILE A 159 22.91 -28.72 24.62
CA ILE A 159 21.82 -29.16 25.51
C ILE A 159 22.03 -30.60 25.99
N GLU A 160 22.48 -31.49 25.10
CA GLU A 160 22.83 -32.87 25.44
C GLU A 160 24.01 -32.91 26.41
N ASP A 161 25.04 -32.09 26.16
CA ASP A 161 26.24 -32.02 27.01
C ASP A 161 25.91 -31.48 28.41
N PHE A 162 25.07 -30.44 28.50
CA PHE A 162 24.60 -29.91 29.80
C PHE A 162 23.80 -30.93 30.60
N LYS A 163 23.00 -31.77 29.95
CA LYS A 163 22.17 -32.79 30.62
C LYS A 163 22.97 -33.94 31.21
N LYS A 164 24.21 -34.19 30.76
CA LYS A 164 25.02 -35.36 31.19
C LYS A 164 25.98 -35.12 32.36
N ALA A 165 26.24 -33.87 32.75
CA ALA A 165 27.34 -33.56 33.68
C ALA A 165 26.93 -33.18 35.12
N SER A 166 25.64 -33.11 35.46
CA SER A 166 25.21 -32.64 36.78
C SER A 166 24.49 -33.74 37.57
N PRO A 167 25.11 -34.35 38.60
CA PRO A 167 24.37 -35.16 39.57
C PRO A 167 23.38 -34.25 40.31
N PRO A 168 22.13 -34.69 40.55
CA PRO A 168 21.19 -33.92 41.33
C PRO A 168 21.72 -33.70 42.77
N GLN A 169 21.74 -32.44 43.21
CA GLN A 169 22.35 -31.99 44.46
C GLN A 169 21.74 -32.62 45.73
N TRP A 170 20.58 -33.28 45.63
CA TRP A 170 19.86 -33.94 46.72
C TRP A 170 20.36 -35.36 47.07
N GLN A 171 21.26 -35.95 46.27
CA GLN A 171 21.92 -37.22 46.63
C GLN A 171 23.13 -37.06 47.57
N LYS A 172 23.55 -35.83 47.90
CA LYS A 172 24.74 -35.56 48.73
C LYS A 172 24.47 -35.53 50.24
N LEU A 173 23.22 -35.65 50.68
CA LEU A 173 22.88 -35.69 52.10
C LEU A 173 22.45 -37.11 52.47
N SER A 174 23.39 -37.87 53.01
CA SER A 174 23.06 -39.12 53.71
C SER A 174 22.40 -38.75 55.04
N PRO A 175 21.29 -39.38 55.44
CA PRO A 175 20.66 -39.10 56.73
C PRO A 175 21.56 -39.61 57.87
N GLU A 176 21.95 -38.72 58.79
CA GLU A 176 22.50 -39.12 60.10
C GLU A 176 21.44 -39.94 60.83
N GLN A 177 21.78 -41.17 61.23
CA GLN A 177 20.96 -41.94 62.16
C GLN A 177 21.26 -41.48 63.59
N PRO A 178 20.26 -41.25 64.45
CA PRO A 178 20.50 -40.93 65.85
C PRO A 178 21.00 -42.18 66.59
N GLU A 179 22.13 -42.07 67.30
CA GLU A 179 22.60 -43.09 68.23
C GLU A 179 21.60 -43.25 69.37
N VAL A 180 21.15 -44.49 69.59
CA VAL A 180 20.38 -44.91 70.76
C VAL A 180 21.40 -45.21 71.86
N ASN A 181 21.43 -44.40 72.91
CA ASN A 181 22.17 -44.69 74.14
C ASN A 181 21.24 -45.41 75.14
N GLU A 182 21.69 -46.58 75.61
CA GLU A 182 21.26 -47.20 76.88
C GLU A 182 21.77 -46.40 78.08
#